data_AF-A0A3S3FC19-F1
#
_entry.id   AF-A0A3S3FC19-F1
#
_cell.length_a   1.000
_cell.length_b   1.000
_cell.length_c   1.000
_cell.angle_alpha   90.00
_cell.angle_beta   90.00
_cell.angle_gamma   90.00
#
_symmetry.space_group_name_H-M   'P 1'
#
loop_
_entity.id
_entity.type
_entity.pdbx_description
1 polymer ?
#
loop_
_entity_poly.entity_id
_entity_poly.type
_entity_poly.pdbx_seq_one_letter_code
_entity_poly.pdbx_strand_id
1 'polypeptide(L)' 'MSFNTAFLLMAQYNGKAIIPLDQVRRDFFSHLTLPNFLRKLSSGDIALPLMRIETSQKCAMGIHLQDLADYLD' A
#
# COMPACT_ATOMS: atom_id res chain seq x y z
N MET A 1 5.28 -22.34 12.80
CA MET A 1 4.14 -21.49 12.37
C MET A 1 4.73 -20.38 11.53
N SER A 2 4.38 -20.31 10.25
CA SER A 2 4.68 -19.13 9.45
C SER A 2 3.90 -17.96 10.06
N PHE A 3 4.56 -16.83 10.34
CA PHE A 3 3.87 -15.61 10.72
C PHE A 3 3.07 -15.14 9.50
N ASN A 4 1.74 -15.05 9.63
CA ASN A 4 0.90 -14.57 8.55
C ASN A 4 0.98 -13.03 8.52
N THR A 5 1.74 -12.48 7.57
CA THR A 5 1.92 -11.03 7.43
C THR A 5 0.59 -10.30 7.25
N ALA A 6 -0.36 -10.87 6.52
CA ALA A 6 -1.69 -10.29 6.38
C ALA A 6 -2.40 -10.16 7.75
N PHE A 7 -2.30 -11.15 8.63
CA PHE A 7 -2.88 -11.09 9.98
C PHE A 7 -2.27 -9.94 10.82
N LEU A 8 -0.95 -9.74 10.75
CA LEU A 8 -0.28 -8.64 11.45
C LEU A 8 -0.67 -7.28 10.87
N LEU A 9 -0.74 -7.16 9.54
CA LEU A 9 -1.19 -5.94 8.87
C LEU A 9 -2.66 -5.63 9.20
N MET A 10 -3.52 -6.65 9.32
CA MET A 10 -4.92 -6.45 9.74
C MET A 10 -4.99 -5.84 11.14
N ALA A 11 -4.17 -6.33 12.08
CA ALA A 11 -4.09 -5.73 13.41
C ALA A 11 -3.54 -4.29 13.35
N GLN A 12 -2.47 -4.05 12.59
CA GLN A 12 -1.83 -2.74 12.45
C GLN A 12 -2.79 -1.68 11.86
N TYR A 13 -3.58 -2.05 10.88
CA TYR A 13 -4.46 -1.13 10.16
C TYR A 13 -5.92 -1.17 10.64
N ASN A 14 -6.19 -1.75 11.81
CA ASN A 14 -7.53 -1.86 12.40
C ASN A 14 -8.55 -2.52 11.44
N GLY A 15 -8.15 -3.58 10.75
CA GLY A 15 -9.01 -4.36 9.86
C GLY A 15 -9.38 -3.67 8.55
N LYS A 16 -8.71 -2.57 8.16
CA LYS A 16 -8.94 -1.92 6.86
C LYS A 16 -8.52 -2.84 5.71
N ALA A 17 -9.45 -3.13 4.80
CA ALA A 17 -9.16 -3.90 3.58
C ALA A 17 -8.30 -3.12 2.57
N ILE A 18 -8.46 -1.79 2.51
CA ILE A 18 -7.68 -0.90 1.64
C ILE A 18 -6.94 0.10 2.51
N ILE A 19 -5.61 0.15 2.37
CA ILE A 19 -4.75 1.04 3.13
C ILE A 19 -4.43 2.27 2.26
N PRO A 20 -4.62 3.51 2.76
CA PRO A 20 -4.30 4.71 1.99
C PRO A 20 -2.83 4.73 1.55
N LEU A 21 -2.60 5.11 0.31
CA LEU A 21 -1.28 5.06 -0.31
C LEU A 21 -0.20 5.81 0.48
N ASP A 22 -0.53 7.01 0.97
CA ASP A 22 0.42 7.82 1.74
C ASP A 22 0.71 7.22 3.12
N GLN A 23 -0.20 6.41 3.67
CA GLN A 23 0.07 5.64 4.88
C GLN A 23 1.04 4.48 4.59
N VAL A 24 0.80 3.68 3.55
CA VAL A 24 1.74 2.62 3.12
C VAL A 24 3.13 3.19 2.82
N ARG A 25 3.17 4.33 2.13
CA ARG A 25 4.44 5.04 1.86
C ARG A 25 5.16 5.41 3.15
N ARG A 26 4.48 5.99 4.13
CA ARG A 26 5.10 6.36 5.41
C ARG A 26 5.63 5.15 6.17
N ASP A 27 4.89 4.05 6.16
CA ASP A 27 5.19 2.89 7.00
C ASP A 27 6.31 2.02 6.40
N PHE A 28 6.33 1.83 5.07
CA PHE A 28 7.26 0.91 4.39
C PHE A 28 8.25 1.58 3.42
N PHE A 29 7.94 2.79 2.94
CA PHE A 29 8.72 3.49 1.92
C PHE A 29 9.03 4.93 2.33
N SER A 30 9.33 5.15 3.61
CA SER A 30 9.48 6.48 4.22
C SER A 30 10.57 7.34 3.55
N HIS A 31 11.57 6.69 2.96
CA HIS A 31 12.66 7.30 2.19
C HIS A 31 12.22 7.86 0.82
N LEU A 32 11.03 7.52 0.34
CA LEU A 32 10.46 8.02 -0.91
C LEU A 32 9.47 9.16 -0.66
N THR A 33 9.56 10.20 -1.48
CA THR A 33 8.49 11.20 -1.61
C THR A 33 7.28 10.58 -2.30
N LEU A 34 6.08 11.13 -2.06
CA LEU A 34 4.86 10.64 -2.70
C LEU A 34 4.94 10.59 -4.24
N PRO A 35 5.48 11.60 -4.94
CA PRO A 35 5.66 11.53 -6.40
C PRO A 35 6.62 10.42 -6.84
N ASN A 36 7.73 10.22 -6.12
CA ASN A 36 8.70 9.17 -6.46
C ASN A 36 8.11 7.78 -6.24
N PHE A 37 7.33 7.61 -5.17
CA PHE A 37 6.63 6.36 -4.89
C PHE A 37 5.59 6.05 -5.97
N LEU A 38 4.75 7.01 -6.33
CA LEU A 38 3.78 6.86 -7.43
C LEU A 38 4.45 6.54 -8.77
N ARG A 39 5.58 7.19 -9.08
CA ARG A 39 6.35 6.90 -10.29
C ARG A 39 6.85 5.46 -10.30
N LYS A 40 7.37 4.97 -9.17
CA LYS A 40 7.88 3.60 -9.03
C LYS A 40 6.78 2.53 -9.11
N LEU A 41 5.60 2.81 -8.56
CA LEU A 41 4.43 1.96 -8.73
C LEU A 41 4.01 1.90 -10.20
N SER A 42 3.98 3.06 -10.87
CA SER A 42 3.58 3.18 -12.27
C SER A 42 4.60 2.56 -13.24
N SER A 43 5.89 2.58 -12.92
CA SER A 43 6.94 1.93 -13.72
C SER A 43 7.05 0.42 -13.47
N GLY A 44 6.41 -0.10 -12.42
CA GLY A 44 6.56 -1.48 -11.98
C GLY A 44 7.84 -1.76 -11.18
N ASP A 45 8.65 -0.73 -10.85
CA ASP A 45 9.80 -0.87 -9.93
C ASP A 45 9.32 -1.36 -8.55
N ILE A 46 8.13 -0.93 -8.15
CA ILE A 46 7.43 -1.44 -6.97
C ILE A 46 6.16 -2.12 -7.50
N ALA A 47 6.18 -3.45 -7.50
CA ALA A 47 5.11 -4.28 -8.04
C ALA A 47 3.91 -4.40 -7.08
N LEU A 48 3.43 -3.27 -6.55
CA LEU A 48 2.23 -3.21 -5.72
C LEU A 48 1.06 -2.68 -6.55
N PRO A 49 -0.07 -3.41 -6.64
CA PRO A 49 -1.28 -2.94 -7.28
C PRO A 49 -1.81 -1.66 -6.61
N LEU A 50 -2.07 -0.64 -7.43
CA LEU A 50 -2.62 0.64 -7.00
C LEU A 50 -4.11 0.71 -7.31
N MET A 51 -4.95 0.84 -6.29
CA MET A 51 -6.39 1.04 -6.44
C MET A 51 -6.75 2.51 -6.32
N ARG A 52 -7.60 2.98 -7.25
CA ARG A 52 -8.24 4.30 -7.16
C ARG A 52 -9.56 4.13 -6.42
N ILE A 53 -9.71 4.83 -5.30
CA ILE A 53 -10.90 4.76 -4.45
C ILE A 53 -11.99 5.70 -5.00
N GLU A 54 -11.61 6.79 -5.67
CA GLU A 54 -12.55 7.78 -6.25
C GLU A 54 -12.03 8.41 -7.55
N THR A 55 -12.93 8.95 -8.38
CA THR A 55 -12.60 9.58 -9.68
C THR A 55 -12.25 11.08 -9.59
N SER A 56 -12.16 11.65 -8.38
CA SER A 56 -11.89 13.09 -8.16
C SER A 56 -10.40 13.46 -8.32
N GLN A 57 -10.11 14.75 -8.57
CA GLN A 57 -8.74 15.28 -8.75
C GLN A 57 -7.83 15.11 -7.52
N LYS A 58 -8.39 15.00 -6.32
CA LYS A 58 -7.68 14.56 -5.09
C LYS A 58 -7.89 13.07 -4.89
N CYS A 59 -7.61 12.29 -5.92
CA CYS A 59 -7.92 10.87 -6.01
C CYS A 59 -7.37 10.14 -4.78
N ALA A 60 -8.26 9.72 -3.88
CA ALA A 60 -7.90 8.82 -2.81
C ALA A 60 -7.39 7.53 -3.47
N MET A 61 -6.13 7.19 -3.23
CA MET A 61 -5.50 5.98 -3.74
C MET A 61 -5.16 5.08 -2.56
N GLY A 62 -5.20 3.78 -2.77
CA GLY A 62 -4.87 2.80 -1.76
C GLY A 62 -4.34 1.49 -2.33
N ILE A 63 -3.88 0.63 -1.44
CA ILE A 63 -3.35 -0.69 -1.74
C ILE A 63 -4.18 -1.70 -0.94
N HIS A 64 -4.56 -2.80 -1.56
CA HIS A 64 -5.28 -3.86 -0.87
C HIS A 64 -4.36 -4.52 0.15
N LEU A 65 -4.88 -4.80 1.35
CA LEU A 65 -4.08 -5.33 2.44
C LEU A 65 -3.40 -6.66 2.07
N GLN A 66 -4.09 -7.53 1.32
CA GLN A 66 -3.51 -8.79 0.87
C GLN A 66 -2.35 -8.57 -0.10
N ASP A 67 -2.49 -7.64 -1.05
CA ASP A 67 -1.41 -7.35 -2.00
C ASP A 67 -0.17 -6.79 -1.30
N LEU A 68 -0.38 -5.99 -0.24
CA LEU A 68 0.72 -5.52 0.60
C LEU A 68 1.35 -6.65 1.41
N ALA A 69 0.55 -7.59 1.92
CA ALA A 69 1.07 -8.75 2.62
C ALA A 69 1.93 -9.62 1.69
N ASP A 70 1.41 -9.95 0.51
CA ASP A 70 2.08 -10.78 -0.48
C ASP A 70 3.37 -10.15 -1.01
N TYR A 71 3.49 -8.82 -0.98
CA TYR A 71 4.71 -8.10 -1.35
C TYR A 71 5.77 -8.08 -0.24
N LEU A 72 5.36 -8.18 1.03
CA LEU A 72 6.24 -8.10 2.19
C LEU A 72 6.73 -9.48 2.67
N ASP A 73 6.01 -10.55 2.32
CA ASP A 73 6.42 -11.95 2.52
C ASP A 73 7.57 -12.37 1.59
#